data_AF-A0A528CI23-F1
#
_entry.id   AF-A0A528CI23-F1
#
_cell.length_a   1.000
_cell.length_b   1.000
_cell.length_c   1.000
_cell.angle_alpha   90.00
_cell.angle_beta   90.00
_cell.angle_gamma   90.00
#
_symmetry.space_group_name_H-M   'P 1'
#
loop_
_entity.id
_entity.type
_entity.pdbx_description
1 polymer ?
#
loop_
_entity_poly.entity_id
_entity_poly.type
_entity_poly.pdbx_seq_one_letter_code
_entity_poly.pdbx_strand_id
1 'polypeptide(L)' 'LYTVDRLSRAGVTADGLGRCTYAEEDLFYSYRRSTHRNEPDYGRQISAIVLETE' A
#
# COMPACT_ATOMS: atom_id res chain seq x y z
N LEU A 1 -9.82 -1.49 -9.82
CA LEU A 1 -8.79 -2.22 -9.06
C LEU A 1 -9.38 -3.52 -8.53
N TYR A 2 -8.66 -4.65 -8.57
CA TYR A 2 -9.19 -5.96 -8.13
C TYR A 2 -9.77 -5.93 -6.70
N THR A 3 -9.06 -5.36 -5.74
CA THR A 3 -9.54 -5.23 -4.35
C THR A 3 -10.79 -4.35 -4.24
N VAL A 4 -10.84 -3.23 -4.97
CA VAL A 4 -12.00 -2.33 -4.99
C VAL A 4 -13.22 -3.04 -5.58
N ASP A 5 -13.09 -3.76 -6.70
CA ASP A 5 -14.18 -4.55 -7.30
C ASP A 5 -14.73 -5.58 -6.29
N ARG A 6 -13.85 -6.25 -5.54
CA ARG A 6 -14.29 -7.17 -4.47
C ARG A 6 -15.04 -6.48 -3.34
N LEU A 7 -14.61 -5.29 -2.92
CA LEU A 7 -15.30 -4.51 -1.90
C LEU A 7 -16.67 -4.02 -2.39
N SER A 8 -16.75 -3.53 -3.63
CA SER A 8 -18.02 -3.12 -4.24
C SER A 8 -19.01 -4.28 -4.33
N ARG A 9 -18.57 -5.49 -4.70
CA ARG A 9 -19.42 -6.70 -4.69
C ARG A 9 -19.89 -7.10 -3.30
N ALA A 10 -19.15 -6.71 -2.26
CA ALA A 10 -19.54 -6.91 -0.86
C ALA A 10 -20.46 -5.78 -0.33
N GLY A 11 -20.86 -4.83 -1.17
CA GLY A 11 -21.71 -3.69 -0.77
C GLY A 11 -20.95 -2.54 -0.09
N VAL A 12 -19.61 -2.53 -0.17
CA VAL A 12 -18.76 -1.48 0.42
C VAL A 12 -18.38 -0.45 -0.63
N THR A 13 -18.63 0.83 -0.35
CA THR A 13 -18.08 1.96 -1.12
C THR A 13 -16.60 2.10 -0.80
N ALA A 14 -15.74 1.99 -1.82
CA ALA A 14 -14.29 2.00 -1.64
C ALA A 14 -13.61 2.74 -2.79
N ASP A 15 -12.46 3.35 -2.48
CA ASP A 15 -11.55 3.92 -3.46
C ASP A 15 -10.10 3.50 -3.15
N GLY A 16 -9.23 3.56 -4.15
CA GLY A 16 -7.82 3.21 -4.02
C GLY A 16 -6.91 4.38 -4.39
N LEU A 17 -5.84 4.58 -3.62
CA LEU A 17 -4.90 5.71 -3.82
C LEU A 17 -4.21 5.71 -5.20
N GLY A 18 -4.22 4.60 -5.94
CA GLY A 18 -3.59 4.50 -7.25
C GLY A 18 -2.06 4.63 -7.26
N ARG A 19 -1.41 4.55 -6.08
CA ARG A 19 0.04 4.74 -5.91
C ARG A 19 0.81 3.44 -5.98
N CYS A 20 2.04 3.50 -6.50
CA CYS A 20 2.88 2.34 -6.75
C CYS A 20 4.16 2.40 -5.93
N THR A 21 4.29 1.53 -4.93
CA THR A 21 5.47 1.49 -4.06
C THR A 21 6.76 1.21 -4.82
N TYR A 22 6.70 0.47 -5.93
CA TYR A 22 7.86 0.18 -6.76
C TYR A 22 8.34 1.41 -7.53
N ALA A 23 7.42 2.16 -8.16
CA ALA A 23 7.75 3.29 -9.04
C ALA A 23 8.09 4.57 -8.25
N GLU A 24 7.47 4.78 -7.11
CA GLU A 24 7.56 6.03 -6.33
C GLU A 24 8.56 5.86 -5.17
N GLU A 25 9.83 5.65 -5.52
CA GLU A 25 10.91 5.30 -4.60
C GLU A 25 11.17 6.34 -3.50
N ASP A 26 11.04 7.63 -3.81
CA ASP A 26 11.26 8.73 -2.85
C ASP A 26 10.23 8.75 -1.71
N LEU A 27 9.12 8.02 -1.87
CA LEU A 27 7.98 8.07 -0.95
C LEU A 27 7.68 6.71 -0.29
N PHE A 28 8.15 5.61 -0.88
CA PHE A 28 7.86 4.27 -0.37
C PHE A 28 9.04 3.31 -0.51
N TYR A 29 9.32 2.56 0.56
CA TYR A 29 9.98 1.25 0.51
C TYR A 29 9.20 0.26 -0.37
N SER A 30 9.93 -0.62 -1.06
CA SER A 30 9.34 -1.67 -1.92
C SER A 30 10.17 -2.95 -1.89
N TYR A 31 9.55 -4.04 -1.43
CA TYR A 31 10.18 -5.36 -1.40
C TYR A 31 10.69 -5.81 -2.78
N ARG A 32 9.89 -5.61 -3.83
CA ARG A 32 10.25 -6.04 -5.18
C ARG A 32 11.41 -5.22 -5.74
N ARG A 33 11.46 -3.92 -5.44
CA ARG A 33 12.60 -3.07 -5.83
C ARG A 33 13.88 -3.48 -5.11
N SER A 34 13.80 -3.68 -3.80
CA SER A 34 14.91 -4.19 -2.98
C SER A 34 15.41 -5.54 -3.50
N THR A 35 14.50 -6.46 -3.84
CA THR A 35 14.85 -7.77 -4.44
C THR A 35 15.58 -7.61 -5.78
N HIS A 36 15.05 -6.78 -6.70
CA HIS A 36 15.70 -6.54 -7.99
C HIS A 36 17.10 -5.90 -7.85
N ARG A 37 17.34 -5.17 -6.76
CA ARG A 37 18.63 -4.52 -6.47
C ARG A 37 19.55 -5.36 -5.56
N ASN A 38 19.12 -6.54 -5.13
CA ASN A 38 19.83 -7.37 -4.16
C ASN A 38 20.18 -6.62 -2.86
N GLU A 39 19.29 -5.74 -2.41
CA GLU A 39 19.43 -5.08 -1.11
C GLU A 39 19.18 -6.12 0.00
N PRO A 40 20.02 -6.16 1.06
CA PRO A 40 19.93 -7.19 2.09
C PRO A 40 18.68 -7.08 2.97
N ASP A 41 18.09 -5.88 3.04
CA ASP A 41 16.85 -5.60 3.76
C ASP A 41 16.17 -4.35 3.17
N TYR A 42 14.95 -4.05 3.61
CA TYR A 42 14.19 -2.86 3.22
C TYR A 42 13.26 -2.42 4.36
N GLY A 43 12.97 -1.12 4.43
CA GLY A 43 11.99 -0.60 5.39
C GLY A 43 10.56 -1.05 5.10
N ARG A 44 9.64 -0.85 6.05
CA ARG A 44 8.22 -1.24 5.92
C ARG A 44 7.32 -0.08 6.32
N GLN A 45 6.26 0.15 5.56
CA GLN A 45 5.20 1.08 5.97
C GLN A 45 4.17 0.37 6.86
N ILE A 46 3.36 1.18 7.53
CA ILE A 46 2.14 0.76 8.21
C ILE A 46 0.97 1.62 7.70
N SER A 47 -0.20 1.01 7.57
CA SER A 47 -1.47 1.72 7.43
C SER A 47 -2.22 1.55 8.74
N ALA A 48 -2.60 2.66 9.38
CA ALA A 48 -3.27 2.66 10.67
C ALA A 48 -4.50 3.56 10.62
N ILE A 49 -5.51 3.22 11.41
CA ILE A 49 -6.71 4.00 11.62
C ILE A 49 -7.13 3.86 13.09
N VAL A 50 -7.53 4.96 13.71
CA VAL A 50 -7.98 5.00 15.10
C VAL A 50 -9.10 6.04 15.22
N LEU A 51 -10.00 5.85 16.18
CA LEU A 51 -10.91 6.89 16.63
C LEU A 51 -10.22 7.66 17.74
N GLU A 52 -10.10 8.98 17.59
CA GLU A 52 -9.59 9.83 18.66
C GLU A 52 -10.64 9.93 19.78
N THR A 53 -10.19 9.89 21.02
CA THR A 53 -10.99 10.26 22.18
C THR A 53 -10.86 11.75 22.42
N GLU A 54 -11.96 12.41 22.83
CA GLU A 54 -11.92 13.78 23.36
C GLU A 54 -11.02 13.91 24.59
#